data_AF-A0A5C5WXA9-F1
#
_entry.id   AF-A0A5C5WXA9-F1
#
_cell.length_a   1.000
_cell.length_b   1.000
_cell.length_c   1.000
_cell.angle_alpha   90.00
_cell.angle_beta   90.00
_cell.angle_gamma   90.00
#
_symmetry.space_group_name_H-M   'P 1'
#
loop_
_entity.id
_entity.type
_entity.pdbx_description
1 polymer ?
#
loop_
_entity_poly.entity_id
_entity_poly.type
_entity_poly.pdbx_seq_one_letter_code
_entity_poly.pdbx_strand_id
1 'polypeptide(L)'
;MQALTCEQVRRVDEIAIRDYQMPGIVLMENAGRGAAEIIHSLCPDATALVLCGRGNNGGDGYVIARHLQILGHEVSILAVCAVDELSGDAKVNAVIADAAGIEIEVIEEKANQEGTSLAMKLGKTNCIIDGLLGTGAKPPLRGIYAALVSAANESDAMRIALDIPTGLDGDTGEVIGEAFRADHTMTFVAPKVGFQQKNADEFVGVVHVVGIGVPTKLIRELDLPNNELGLPKN
;
A
#
# COMPACT_ATOMS: atom_id res chain seq x y z
N MET A 1 -3.94 9.21 18.24
CA MET A 1 -4.95 8.36 17.58
C MET A 1 -4.85 6.96 18.17
N GLN A 2 -5.97 6.24 18.35
CA GLN A 2 -5.94 4.87 18.84
C GLN A 2 -5.30 3.96 17.79
N ALA A 3 -4.29 3.18 18.20
CA ALA A 3 -3.62 2.20 17.34
C ALA A 3 -4.18 0.80 17.60
N LEU A 4 -4.16 -0.04 16.58
CA LEU A 4 -4.69 -1.40 16.60
C LEU A 4 -3.62 -2.40 16.17
N THR A 5 -3.72 -3.64 16.65
CA THR A 5 -2.87 -4.72 16.16
C THR A 5 -3.29 -5.11 14.74
N CYS A 6 -2.38 -5.75 14.00
CA CYS A 6 -2.64 -6.34 12.70
C CYS A 6 -3.84 -7.30 12.74
N GLU A 7 -3.98 -8.08 13.82
CA GLU A 7 -5.13 -8.96 14.03
C GLU A 7 -6.44 -8.19 14.22
N GLN A 8 -6.42 -7.11 15.02
CA GLN A 8 -7.61 -6.29 15.23
C GLN A 8 -8.08 -5.62 13.94
N VAL A 9 -7.16 -5.11 13.10
CA VAL A 9 -7.50 -4.52 11.80
C VAL A 9 -8.13 -5.57 10.87
N ARG A 10 -7.54 -6.77 10.76
CA ARG A 10 -8.15 -7.87 9.99
C ARG A 10 -9.54 -8.23 10.49
N ARG A 11 -9.75 -8.16 11.80
CA ARG A 11 -11.06 -8.44 12.39
C ARG A 11 -12.11 -7.42 11.96
N VAL A 12 -11.73 -6.16 11.71
CA VAL A 12 -12.64 -5.15 11.14
C VAL A 12 -13.10 -5.58 9.75
N ASP A 13 -12.18 -5.98 8.87
CA ASP A 13 -12.51 -6.46 7.52
C ASP A 13 -13.41 -7.70 7.55
N GLU A 14 -13.09 -8.67 8.42
CA GLU A 14 -13.89 -9.88 8.60
C GLU A 14 -15.33 -9.57 9.03
N ILE A 15 -15.52 -8.64 9.97
CA ILE A 15 -16.85 -8.22 10.43
C ILE A 15 -17.58 -7.46 9.32
N ALA A 16 -16.89 -6.57 8.60
CA ALA A 16 -17.47 -5.84 7.48
C ALA A 16 -17.97 -6.80 6.38
N ILE A 17 -17.18 -7.82 6.04
CA ILE A 17 -17.54 -8.83 5.05
C ILE A 17 -18.68 -9.72 5.57
N ARG A 18 -18.53 -10.31 6.76
CA ARG A 18 -19.45 -11.32 7.27
C ARG A 18 -20.78 -10.73 7.74
N ASP A 19 -20.74 -9.66 8.54
CA ASP A 19 -21.90 -9.16 9.27
C ASP A 19 -22.57 -7.99 8.52
N TYR A 20 -21.78 -7.21 7.77
CA TYR A 20 -22.27 -6.07 6.99
C TYR A 20 -22.35 -6.32 5.48
N GLN A 21 -21.99 -7.53 5.03
CA GLN A 21 -22.08 -7.95 3.63
C GLN A 21 -21.32 -7.04 2.66
N MET A 22 -20.22 -6.43 3.11
CA MET A 22 -19.34 -5.60 2.30
C MET A 22 -18.28 -6.48 1.65
N PRO A 23 -18.33 -6.76 0.34
CA PRO A 23 -17.32 -7.61 -0.31
C PRO A 23 -15.90 -7.03 -0.16
N GLY A 24 -14.89 -7.89 -0.04
CA GLY A 24 -13.49 -7.45 0.13
C GLY A 24 -13.02 -6.49 -0.96
N ILE A 25 -13.39 -6.76 -2.21
CA ILE A 25 -13.13 -5.85 -3.35
C ILE A 25 -13.68 -4.43 -3.15
N VAL A 26 -14.80 -4.25 -2.44
CA VAL A 26 -15.37 -2.92 -2.14
C VAL A 26 -14.55 -2.21 -1.06
N LEU A 27 -14.06 -2.95 -0.06
CA LEU A 27 -13.17 -2.40 0.96
C LEU A 27 -11.85 -1.94 0.32
N MET A 28 -11.27 -2.78 -0.53
CA MET A 28 -10.05 -2.49 -1.31
C MET A 28 -10.23 -1.29 -2.25
N GLU A 29 -11.38 -1.20 -2.94
CA GLU A 29 -11.68 -0.04 -3.80
C GLU A 29 -11.69 1.27 -3.01
N ASN A 30 -12.31 1.27 -1.83
CA ASN A 30 -12.36 2.46 -0.97
C ASN A 30 -10.98 2.81 -0.39
N ALA A 31 -10.22 1.81 0.05
CA ALA A 31 -8.86 1.96 0.54
C ALA A 31 -7.97 2.62 -0.52
N GLY A 32 -7.92 2.03 -1.71
CA GLY A 32 -7.07 2.52 -2.80
C GLY A 32 -7.54 3.86 -3.36
N ARG A 33 -8.86 4.11 -3.51
CA ARG A 33 -9.37 5.41 -3.95
C ARG A 33 -8.98 6.53 -2.98
N GLY A 34 -9.23 6.33 -1.69
CA GLY A 34 -8.91 7.33 -0.66
C GLY A 34 -7.41 7.60 -0.56
N ALA A 35 -6.58 6.57 -0.68
CA ALA A 35 -5.13 6.74 -0.73
C ALA A 35 -4.70 7.52 -1.97
N ALA A 36 -5.24 7.21 -3.16
CA ALA A 36 -4.91 7.93 -4.40
C ALA A 36 -5.26 9.42 -4.34
N GLU A 37 -6.40 9.79 -3.73
CA GLU A 37 -6.81 11.19 -3.54
C GLU A 37 -5.80 11.98 -2.66
N ILE A 38 -5.29 11.35 -1.60
CA ILE A 38 -4.26 11.93 -0.73
C ILE A 38 -2.93 12.04 -1.49
N ILE A 39 -2.53 10.98 -2.20
CA ILE A 39 -1.28 10.96 -2.99
C ILE A 39 -1.31 12.07 -4.05
N HIS A 40 -2.41 12.21 -4.78
CA HIS A 40 -2.59 13.29 -5.76
C HIS A 40 -2.42 14.68 -5.12
N SER A 41 -2.92 14.87 -3.89
CA SER A 41 -2.77 16.13 -3.17
C SER A 41 -1.33 16.40 -2.71
N LEU A 42 -0.57 15.35 -2.38
CA LEU A 42 0.82 15.45 -1.92
C LEU A 42 1.81 15.62 -3.10
N CYS A 43 1.53 14.97 -4.22
CA CYS A 43 2.37 14.97 -5.42
C CYS A 43 1.49 15.14 -6.68
N PRO A 44 1.01 16.36 -6.97
CA PRO A 44 0.07 16.60 -8.08
C PRO A 44 0.68 16.34 -9.47
N ASP A 45 2.01 16.41 -9.59
CA ASP A 45 2.75 16.13 -10.82
C ASP A 45 3.46 14.77 -10.75
N ALA A 46 2.89 13.80 -10.02
CA ALA A 46 3.52 12.49 -9.86
C ALA A 46 3.66 11.74 -11.20
N THR A 47 4.88 11.28 -11.48
CA THR A 47 5.18 10.13 -12.33
C THR A 47 5.42 8.96 -11.39
N ALA A 48 4.38 8.13 -11.22
CA ALA A 48 4.29 7.14 -10.17
C ALA A 48 4.74 5.75 -10.61
N LEU A 49 5.52 5.09 -9.75
CA LEU A 49 5.84 3.67 -9.83
C LEU A 49 5.21 2.94 -8.65
N VAL A 50 4.31 2.01 -8.92
CA VAL A 50 3.67 1.19 -7.88
C VAL A 50 4.33 -0.17 -7.82
N LEU A 51 4.90 -0.51 -6.66
CA LEU A 51 5.51 -1.82 -6.39
C LEU A 51 4.43 -2.74 -5.83
N CYS A 52 4.00 -3.76 -6.60
CA CYS A 52 2.87 -4.61 -6.22
C CYS A 52 3.32 -6.02 -5.78
N GLY A 53 2.94 -6.39 -4.57
CA GLY A 53 3.09 -7.75 -4.04
C GLY A 53 2.00 -8.73 -4.49
N ARG A 54 2.05 -9.96 -3.96
CA ARG A 54 1.09 -11.03 -4.27
C ARG A 54 -0.25 -10.93 -3.51
N GLY A 55 -0.26 -10.22 -2.38
CA GLY A 55 -1.39 -10.19 -1.44
C GLY A 55 -2.29 -8.97 -1.62
N ASN A 56 -3.17 -8.76 -0.62
CA ASN A 56 -4.12 -7.64 -0.63
C ASN A 56 -3.44 -6.26 -0.73
N ASN A 57 -2.27 -6.07 -0.11
CA ASN A 57 -1.52 -4.81 -0.22
C ASN A 57 -1.12 -4.49 -1.67
N GLY A 58 -0.80 -5.54 -2.46
CA GLY A 58 -0.58 -5.39 -3.90
C GLY A 58 -1.87 -5.06 -4.63
N GLY A 59 -2.98 -5.68 -4.21
CA GLY A 59 -4.34 -5.34 -4.64
C GLY A 59 -4.68 -3.86 -4.48
N ASP A 60 -4.41 -3.29 -3.31
CA ASP A 60 -4.56 -1.85 -3.04
C ASP A 60 -3.68 -1.01 -3.99
N GLY A 61 -2.45 -1.46 -4.26
CA GLY A 61 -1.55 -0.85 -5.24
C GLY A 61 -2.15 -0.79 -6.66
N TYR A 62 -2.76 -1.87 -7.15
CA TYR A 62 -3.44 -1.87 -8.46
C TYR A 62 -4.62 -0.91 -8.50
N VAL A 63 -5.39 -0.80 -7.41
CA VAL A 63 -6.48 0.18 -7.30
C VAL A 63 -5.93 1.61 -7.36
N ILE A 64 -4.91 1.91 -6.57
CA ILE A 64 -4.26 3.24 -6.52
C ILE A 64 -3.71 3.61 -7.89
N ALA A 65 -3.05 2.68 -8.58
CA ALA A 65 -2.52 2.93 -9.91
C ALA A 65 -3.61 3.39 -10.89
N ARG A 66 -4.76 2.71 -10.88
CA ARG A 66 -5.93 3.08 -11.70
C ARG A 66 -6.50 4.44 -11.31
N HIS A 67 -6.64 4.75 -10.02
CA HIS A 67 -7.17 6.04 -9.60
C HIS A 67 -6.21 7.20 -9.89
N LEU A 68 -4.90 7.00 -9.73
CA LEU A 68 -3.91 8.00 -10.14
C LEU A 68 -3.92 8.23 -11.65
N GLN A 69 -4.08 7.18 -12.47
CA GLN A 69 -4.25 7.34 -13.92
C GLN A 69 -5.52 8.16 -14.25
N ILE A 70 -6.64 7.89 -13.57
CA ILE A 70 -7.89 8.67 -13.73
C ILE A 70 -7.69 10.14 -13.35
N LEU A 71 -6.87 10.41 -12.34
CA LEU A 71 -6.51 11.76 -11.90
C LEU A 71 -5.47 12.45 -12.81
N GLY A 72 -5.02 11.78 -13.88
CA GLY A 72 -4.16 12.35 -14.92
C GLY A 72 -2.66 12.11 -14.73
N HIS A 73 -2.25 11.25 -13.80
CA HIS A 73 -0.85 10.93 -13.57
C HIS A 73 -0.30 9.93 -14.60
N GLU A 74 1.00 10.02 -14.86
CA GLU A 74 1.74 8.94 -15.49
C GLU A 74 2.01 7.86 -14.44
N VAL A 75 1.54 6.63 -14.69
CA VAL A 75 1.63 5.54 -13.73
C VAL A 75 2.11 4.26 -14.41
N SER A 76 3.06 3.57 -13.77
CA SER A 76 3.46 2.22 -14.13
C SER A 76 3.50 1.33 -12.89
N ILE A 77 3.38 0.02 -13.11
CA ILE A 77 3.36 -0.98 -12.05
C ILE A 77 4.53 -1.93 -12.26
N LEU A 78 5.19 -2.26 -11.16
CA LEU A 78 6.21 -3.29 -11.10
C LEU A 78 5.75 -4.37 -10.12
N ALA A 79 5.35 -5.52 -10.66
CA ALA A 79 4.77 -6.62 -9.92
C ALA A 79 5.80 -7.73 -9.64
N VAL A 80 5.70 -8.36 -8.47
CA VAL A 80 6.57 -9.50 -8.08
C VAL A 80 6.11 -10.85 -8.65
N CYS A 81 4.99 -10.89 -9.36
CA CYS A 81 4.47 -12.08 -10.02
C CYS A 81 3.56 -11.71 -11.19
N ALA A 82 3.28 -12.68 -12.05
CA ALA A 82 2.32 -12.50 -13.13
C ALA A 82 0.87 -12.39 -12.61
N VAL A 83 0.01 -11.74 -13.39
CA VAL A 83 -1.40 -11.50 -13.06
C VAL A 83 -2.17 -12.82 -12.85
N ASP A 84 -1.82 -13.87 -13.59
CA ASP A 84 -2.47 -15.18 -13.51
C ASP A 84 -2.13 -15.94 -12.22
N GLU A 85 -0.96 -15.68 -11.62
CA GLU A 85 -0.53 -16.20 -10.31
C GLU A 85 -1.25 -15.55 -9.12
N LEU A 86 -1.88 -14.40 -9.31
CA LEU A 86 -2.67 -13.74 -8.26
C LEU A 86 -4.00 -14.47 -8.01
N SER A 87 -4.58 -14.23 -6.85
CA SER A 87 -5.90 -14.73 -6.45
C SER A 87 -6.71 -13.66 -5.71
N GLY A 88 -8.00 -13.93 -5.51
CA GLY A 88 -8.91 -13.04 -4.76
C GLY A 88 -9.00 -11.63 -5.36
N ASP A 89 -9.20 -10.65 -4.48
CA ASP A 89 -9.42 -9.25 -4.86
C ASP A 89 -8.19 -8.63 -5.54
N ALA A 90 -6.98 -9.05 -5.17
CA ALA A 90 -5.74 -8.60 -5.81
C ALA A 90 -5.70 -8.99 -7.30
N LYS A 91 -6.12 -10.22 -7.64
CA LYS A 91 -6.22 -10.65 -9.05
C LYS A 91 -7.21 -9.80 -9.82
N VAL A 92 -8.38 -9.55 -9.24
CA VAL A 92 -9.43 -8.77 -9.92
C VAL A 92 -8.90 -7.38 -10.25
N ASN A 93 -8.28 -6.70 -9.29
CA ASN A 93 -7.73 -5.36 -9.52
C ASN A 93 -6.53 -5.34 -10.47
N ALA A 94 -5.68 -6.37 -10.46
CA ALA A 94 -4.60 -6.49 -11.44
C ALA A 94 -5.13 -6.66 -12.87
N VAL A 95 -6.17 -7.47 -13.08
CA VAL A 95 -6.83 -7.62 -14.37
C VAL A 95 -7.50 -6.32 -14.82
N ILE A 96 -8.12 -5.58 -13.90
CA ILE A 96 -8.71 -4.27 -14.21
C ILE A 96 -7.62 -3.27 -14.62
N ALA A 97 -6.48 -3.22 -13.90
CA ALA A 97 -5.37 -2.33 -14.21
C ALA A 97 -4.76 -2.63 -15.60
N ASP A 98 -4.57 -3.92 -15.92
CA ASP A 98 -4.11 -4.36 -17.25
C ASP A 98 -5.10 -3.95 -18.35
N ALA A 99 -6.39 -4.21 -18.15
CA ALA A 99 -7.44 -3.82 -19.10
C ALA A 99 -7.60 -2.29 -19.24
N ALA A 100 -7.20 -1.52 -18.23
CA ALA A 100 -7.14 -0.05 -18.28
C ALA A 100 -5.90 0.49 -19.03
N GLY A 101 -5.03 -0.40 -19.53
CA GLY A 101 -3.84 -0.03 -20.30
C GLY A 101 -2.71 0.54 -19.44
N ILE A 102 -2.69 0.24 -18.14
CA ILE A 102 -1.57 0.60 -17.27
C ILE A 102 -0.42 -0.37 -17.56
N GLU A 103 0.80 0.15 -17.71
CA GLU A 103 1.98 -0.70 -17.94
C GLU A 103 2.27 -1.53 -16.68
N ILE A 104 2.15 -2.86 -16.78
CA ILE A 104 2.51 -3.80 -15.72
C ILE A 104 3.73 -4.60 -16.17
N GLU A 105 4.87 -4.37 -15.52
CA GLU A 105 6.07 -5.18 -15.68
C GLU A 105 6.16 -6.19 -14.54
N VAL A 106 6.48 -7.44 -14.86
CA VAL A 106 6.74 -8.48 -13.86
C VAL A 106 8.25 -8.59 -13.66
N ILE A 107 8.73 -8.46 -12.42
CA ILE A 107 10.15 -8.68 -12.15
C ILE A 107 10.46 -10.17 -12.21
N GLU A 108 11.36 -10.51 -13.12
CA GLU A 108 12.02 -11.81 -13.11
C GLU A 108 13.26 -11.78 -12.20
N GLU A 109 13.29 -12.67 -11.20
CA GLU A 109 14.37 -12.78 -10.21
C GLU A 109 15.77 -13.00 -10.86
N LYS A 110 15.81 -13.53 -12.08
CA LYS A 110 17.03 -13.74 -12.86
C LYS A 110 17.46 -12.53 -13.71
N ALA A 111 16.53 -11.71 -14.17
CA ALA A 111 16.81 -10.54 -15.00
C ALA A 111 17.39 -9.36 -14.19
N ASN A 112 17.13 -9.34 -12.88
CA ASN A 112 17.64 -8.30 -11.97
C ASN A 112 19.15 -8.36 -11.68
N GLN A 113 19.88 -9.37 -12.20
CA GLN A 113 21.34 -9.44 -12.04
C GLN A 113 22.07 -8.29 -12.75
N GLU A 114 21.43 -7.61 -13.71
CA GLU A 114 22.04 -6.49 -14.43
C GLU A 114 21.71 -5.12 -13.83
N GLY A 115 20.83 -5.02 -12.82
CA GLY A 115 20.50 -3.78 -12.06
C GLY A 115 19.94 -2.60 -12.87
N THR A 116 19.94 -2.70 -14.20
CA THR A 116 19.84 -1.55 -15.11
C THR A 116 18.38 -1.17 -15.37
N SER A 117 17.44 -2.13 -15.45
CA SER A 117 16.03 -1.82 -15.72
C SER A 117 15.33 -1.16 -14.53
N LEU A 118 15.50 -1.71 -13.32
CA LEU A 118 14.93 -1.16 -12.09
C LEU A 118 15.48 0.24 -11.79
N ALA A 119 16.80 0.42 -11.88
CA ALA A 119 17.42 1.74 -11.68
C ALA A 119 16.97 2.77 -12.72
N MET A 120 16.81 2.37 -13.99
CA MET A 120 16.27 3.26 -15.03
C MET A 120 14.83 3.69 -14.76
N LYS A 121 13.96 2.77 -14.27
CA LYS A 121 12.58 3.11 -13.91
C LYS A 121 12.54 4.05 -12.72
N LEU A 122 13.27 3.71 -11.65
CA LEU A 122 13.39 4.55 -10.46
C LEU A 122 13.94 5.94 -10.78
N GLY A 123 14.88 6.06 -11.72
CA GLY A 123 15.43 7.33 -12.17
C GLY A 123 14.48 8.22 -12.99
N LYS A 124 13.34 7.70 -13.44
CA LYS A 124 12.32 8.45 -14.20
C LYS A 124 11.08 8.79 -13.36
N THR A 125 10.98 8.25 -12.15
CA THR A 125 9.82 8.40 -11.28
C THR A 125 10.13 9.37 -10.16
N ASN A 126 9.15 10.21 -9.80
CA ASN A 126 9.27 11.12 -8.66
C ASN A 126 8.38 10.69 -7.47
N CYS A 127 7.60 9.62 -7.62
CA CYS A 127 6.77 9.02 -6.58
C CYS A 127 6.83 7.48 -6.66
N ILE A 128 7.22 6.83 -5.58
CA ILE A 128 7.26 5.36 -5.45
C ILE A 128 6.24 4.93 -4.39
N ILE A 129 5.38 3.98 -4.74
CA ILE A 129 4.33 3.47 -3.86
C ILE A 129 4.63 2.02 -3.51
N ASP A 130 4.87 1.74 -2.23
CA ASP A 130 5.10 0.41 -1.69
C ASP A 130 3.78 -0.31 -1.36
N GLY A 131 3.34 -1.16 -2.28
CA GLY A 131 2.26 -2.14 -2.10
C GLY A 131 2.79 -3.57 -2.02
N LEU A 132 4.02 -3.80 -1.55
CA LEU A 132 4.65 -5.12 -1.59
C LEU A 132 4.10 -6.05 -0.50
N LEU A 133 4.17 -5.66 0.77
CA LEU A 133 3.76 -6.48 1.90
C LEU A 133 3.02 -5.63 2.94
N GLY A 134 1.90 -6.13 3.45
CA GLY A 134 1.12 -5.47 4.52
C GLY A 134 1.14 -6.28 5.83
N THR A 135 0.05 -6.24 6.59
CA THR A 135 -0.08 -6.89 7.93
C THR A 135 0.42 -8.34 8.03
N GLY A 136 0.38 -9.11 6.94
CA GLY A 136 0.71 -10.56 6.92
C GLY A 136 2.19 -10.90 6.91
N ALA A 137 3.06 -9.94 6.63
CA ALA A 137 4.48 -10.18 6.54
C ALA A 137 5.17 -10.09 7.91
N LYS A 138 6.25 -10.85 8.05
CA LYS A 138 7.17 -10.75 9.18
C LYS A 138 8.59 -10.53 8.66
N PRO A 139 9.37 -9.64 9.29
CA PRO A 139 10.79 -9.50 8.97
C PRO A 139 11.57 -10.79 9.30
N PRO A 140 12.76 -11.00 8.69
CA PRO A 140 13.43 -10.15 7.71
C PRO A 140 12.92 -10.34 6.27
N LEU A 141 13.08 -9.30 5.44
CA LEU A 141 12.83 -9.38 3.99
C LEU A 141 13.80 -10.34 3.30
N ARG A 142 13.36 -10.96 2.20
CA ARG A 142 14.15 -11.94 1.44
C ARG A 142 13.93 -11.77 -0.07
N GLY A 143 14.94 -12.19 -0.83
CA GLY A 143 14.87 -12.26 -2.29
C GLY A 143 14.48 -10.92 -2.92
N ILE A 144 13.53 -10.97 -3.86
CA ILE A 144 13.14 -9.78 -4.61
C ILE A 144 12.57 -8.64 -3.76
N TYR A 145 11.89 -8.94 -2.66
CA TYR A 145 11.33 -7.91 -1.77
C TYR A 145 12.42 -7.04 -1.14
N ALA A 146 13.52 -7.66 -0.67
CA ALA A 146 14.65 -6.93 -0.11
C ALA A 146 15.34 -6.06 -1.17
N ALA A 147 15.53 -6.59 -2.38
CA ALA A 147 16.14 -5.85 -3.49
C ALA A 147 15.30 -4.64 -3.92
N LEU A 148 13.98 -4.79 -4.00
CA LEU A 148 13.07 -3.70 -4.33
C LEU A 148 13.06 -2.59 -3.27
N VAL A 149 12.97 -2.98 -2.00
CA VAL A 149 13.01 -2.03 -0.88
C VAL A 149 14.33 -1.27 -0.86
N SER A 150 15.46 -1.97 -1.03
CA SER A 150 16.78 -1.35 -1.08
C SER A 150 16.88 -0.32 -2.21
N ALA A 151 16.49 -0.70 -3.42
CA ALA A 151 16.53 0.20 -4.57
C ALA A 151 15.59 1.41 -4.41
N ALA A 152 14.39 1.21 -3.83
CA ALA A 152 13.46 2.31 -3.58
C ALA A 152 13.97 3.26 -2.49
N ASN A 153 14.65 2.74 -1.47
CA ASN A 153 15.25 3.54 -0.40
C ASN A 153 16.40 4.43 -0.89
N GLU A 154 17.09 4.03 -1.96
CA GLU A 154 18.16 4.79 -2.62
C GLU A 154 17.66 5.86 -3.61
N SER A 155 16.36 5.85 -3.94
CA SER A 155 15.76 6.83 -4.83
C SER A 155 15.53 8.18 -4.14
N ASP A 156 15.63 9.27 -4.89
CA ASP A 156 15.25 10.63 -4.46
C ASP A 156 13.73 10.90 -4.62
N ALA A 157 12.96 9.91 -5.10
CA ALA A 157 11.51 10.02 -5.24
C ALA A 157 10.80 10.11 -3.87
N MET A 158 9.62 10.72 -3.85
CA MET A 158 8.72 10.63 -2.70
C MET A 158 8.29 9.17 -2.51
N ARG A 159 8.46 8.64 -1.30
CA ARG A 159 8.19 7.24 -0.95
C ARG A 159 6.92 7.14 -0.12
N ILE A 160 5.97 6.37 -0.62
CA ILE A 160 4.65 6.21 -0.01
C ILE A 160 4.42 4.74 0.32
N ALA A 161 4.22 4.41 1.58
CA ALA A 161 3.88 3.04 1.98
C ALA A 161 2.36 2.84 2.04
N LEU A 162 1.89 1.70 1.53
CA LEU A 162 0.51 1.25 1.70
C LEU A 162 0.42 0.34 2.91
N ASP A 163 -0.54 0.66 3.78
CA ASP A 163 -0.82 -0.02 5.03
C ASP A 163 0.34 0.03 6.03
N ILE A 164 1.44 -0.69 5.76
CA ILE A 164 2.65 -0.81 6.57
C ILE A 164 3.86 -0.73 5.63
N PRO A 165 4.89 0.07 5.93
CA PRO A 165 6.15 0.01 5.18
C PRO A 165 6.70 -1.42 5.15
N THR A 166 6.94 -1.96 3.97
CA THR A 166 7.40 -3.33 3.77
C THR A 166 8.69 -3.58 4.54
N GLY A 167 8.69 -4.59 5.42
CA GLY A 167 9.82 -4.94 6.28
C GLY A 167 9.70 -4.47 7.73
N LEU A 168 8.72 -3.62 8.04
CA LEU A 168 8.34 -3.25 9.41
C LEU A 168 7.30 -4.23 9.97
N ASP A 169 7.48 -4.71 11.20
CA ASP A 169 6.45 -5.45 11.92
C ASP A 169 5.37 -4.50 12.45
N GLY A 170 4.13 -4.67 11.99
CA GLY A 170 3.01 -3.80 12.38
C GLY A 170 2.57 -3.93 13.84
N ASP A 171 2.92 -4.99 14.56
CA ASP A 171 2.54 -5.14 15.97
C ASP A 171 3.67 -4.71 16.91
N THR A 172 4.92 -5.03 16.56
CA THR A 172 6.08 -4.79 17.43
C THR A 172 6.89 -3.55 17.04
N GLY A 173 6.72 -3.01 15.83
CA GLY A 173 7.54 -1.93 15.29
C GLY A 173 8.99 -2.36 15.00
N GLU A 174 9.28 -3.66 15.03
CA GLU A 174 10.61 -4.20 14.82
C GLU A 174 10.95 -4.23 13.32
N VAL A 175 12.21 -3.91 13.02
CA VAL A 175 12.83 -4.09 11.70
C VAL A 175 14.02 -5.01 11.87
N ILE A 176 14.07 -6.11 11.10
CA ILE A 176 15.22 -7.01 11.03
C ILE A 176 15.83 -6.89 9.64
N GLY A 177 17.01 -6.27 9.55
CA GLY A 177 17.67 -5.97 8.28
C GLY A 177 17.22 -4.62 7.73
N GLU A 178 16.43 -4.64 6.67
CA GLU A 178 15.97 -3.44 5.97
C GLU A 178 14.43 -3.39 5.90
N ALA A 179 13.89 -2.18 5.93
CA ALA A 179 12.49 -1.88 5.69
C ALA A 179 12.37 -0.65 4.78
N PHE A 180 11.23 -0.53 4.10
CA PHE A 180 10.91 0.62 3.28
C PHE A 180 10.84 1.88 4.15
N ARG A 181 11.50 2.96 3.72
CA ARG A 181 11.56 4.23 4.45
C ARG A 181 10.61 5.21 3.80
N ALA A 182 9.38 5.23 4.28
CA ALA A 182 8.33 6.06 3.71
C ALA A 182 8.43 7.50 4.21
N ASP A 183 8.19 8.46 3.31
CA ASP A 183 7.93 9.84 3.66
C ASP A 183 6.46 9.99 4.13
N HIS A 184 5.57 9.16 3.58
CA HIS A 184 4.16 9.07 3.95
C HIS A 184 3.67 7.62 4.01
N THR A 185 2.82 7.29 4.99
CA THR A 185 2.15 5.98 5.07
C THR A 185 0.63 6.14 4.98
N MET A 186 0.00 5.50 3.99
CA MET A 186 -1.45 5.40 3.86
C MET A 186 -1.92 4.16 4.62
N THR A 187 -2.26 4.32 5.90
CA THR A 187 -2.74 3.22 6.75
C THR A 187 -4.24 3.07 6.65
N PHE A 188 -4.74 1.84 6.57
CA PHE A 188 -6.17 1.57 6.47
C PHE A 188 -6.77 1.30 7.85
N VAL A 189 -8.00 1.76 8.09
CA VAL A 189 -8.76 1.60 9.35
C VAL A 189 -8.18 2.37 10.54
N ALA A 190 -6.95 2.05 10.95
CA ALA A 190 -6.26 2.68 12.07
C ALA A 190 -4.73 2.57 11.91
N PRO A 191 -3.94 3.40 12.61
CA PRO A 191 -2.51 3.16 12.74
C PRO A 191 -2.24 1.82 13.43
N LYS A 192 -1.15 1.17 13.06
CA LYS A 192 -0.73 -0.08 13.70
C LYS A 192 0.02 0.19 15.01
N VAL A 193 -0.07 -0.72 15.98
CA VAL A 193 0.62 -0.57 17.30
C VAL A 193 2.13 -0.38 17.13
N GLY A 194 2.73 -1.06 16.16
CA GLY A 194 4.15 -0.95 15.82
C GLY A 194 4.57 0.46 15.40
N PHE A 195 3.65 1.30 14.91
CA PHE A 195 3.98 2.66 14.46
C PHE A 195 4.29 3.60 15.63
N GLN A 196 3.88 3.25 16.86
CA GLN A 196 4.10 4.07 18.04
C GLN A 196 5.44 3.77 18.73
N GLN A 197 6.24 2.88 18.16
CA GLN A 197 7.53 2.49 18.72
C GLN A 197 8.60 3.51 18.37
N LYS A 198 9.54 3.72 19.28
CA LYS A 198 10.55 4.80 19.22
C LYS A 198 11.33 4.89 17.89
N ASN A 199 11.51 3.77 17.20
CA ASN A 199 12.28 3.72 15.96
C ASN A 199 11.41 3.56 14.71
N ALA A 200 10.09 3.47 14.85
CA ALA A 200 9.19 3.32 13.72
C ALA A 200 9.07 4.61 12.89
N ASP A 201 9.26 5.78 13.52
CA ASP A 201 9.20 7.10 12.89
C ASP A 201 10.12 7.22 11.66
N GLU A 202 11.26 6.53 11.67
CA GLU A 202 12.22 6.49 10.56
C GLU A 202 11.67 5.80 9.30
N PHE A 203 10.67 4.93 9.46
CA PHE A 203 10.11 4.10 8.41
C PHE A 203 8.71 4.51 7.98
N VAL A 204 7.90 5.04 8.90
CA VAL A 204 6.48 5.32 8.63
C VAL A 204 6.22 6.73 8.10
N GLY A 205 7.14 7.67 8.33
CA GLY A 205 6.96 9.07 7.92
C GLY A 205 5.68 9.68 8.48
N VAL A 206 4.99 10.51 7.68
CA VAL A 206 3.68 11.06 8.06
C VAL A 206 2.58 10.03 7.78
N VAL A 207 1.89 9.61 8.84
CA VAL A 207 0.82 8.60 8.77
C VAL A 207 -0.53 9.25 8.46
N HIS A 208 -1.19 8.78 7.40
CA HIS A 208 -2.53 9.17 6.98
C HIS A 208 -3.48 7.98 7.15
N VAL A 209 -4.58 8.16 7.88
CA VAL A 209 -5.56 7.07 8.07
C VAL A 209 -6.66 7.18 7.03
N VAL A 210 -6.74 6.17 6.17
CA VAL A 210 -7.68 6.07 5.07
C VAL A 210 -8.84 5.15 5.47
N GLY A 211 -10.06 5.62 5.24
CA GLY A 211 -11.27 4.85 5.49
C GLY A 211 -11.55 3.84 4.36
N ILE A 212 -11.89 2.61 4.73
CA ILE A 212 -12.25 1.54 3.77
C ILE A 212 -13.76 1.47 3.49
N GLY A 213 -14.52 2.47 3.93
CA GLY A 213 -15.97 2.56 3.74
C GLY A 213 -16.82 1.79 4.75
N VAL A 214 -16.24 1.28 5.85
CA VAL A 214 -17.00 0.61 6.91
C VAL A 214 -18.05 1.54 7.53
N PRO A 215 -19.26 1.05 7.87
CA PRO A 215 -20.32 1.89 8.43
C PRO A 215 -19.94 2.48 9.78
N THR A 216 -20.43 3.69 10.08
CA THR A 216 -20.18 4.36 11.37
C THR A 216 -20.67 3.56 12.57
N LYS A 217 -21.65 2.66 12.37
CA LYS A 217 -22.10 1.73 13.41
C LYS A 217 -20.98 0.77 13.82
N LEU A 218 -20.28 0.17 12.85
CA LEU A 218 -19.14 -0.72 13.10
C LEU A 218 -17.97 0.03 13.75
N ILE A 219 -17.69 1.24 13.27
CA ILE A 219 -16.68 2.14 13.86
C ILE A 219 -16.96 2.34 15.36
N ARG A 220 -18.20 2.63 15.73
CA ARG A 220 -18.60 2.82 17.15
C ARG A 220 -18.58 1.53 17.96
N GLU A 221 -19.00 0.40 17.37
CA GLU A 221 -19.02 -0.91 18.04
C GLU A 221 -17.62 -1.39 18.42
N LEU A 222 -16.62 -1.07 17.59
CA LEU A 222 -15.23 -1.47 17.78
C LEU A 222 -14.35 -0.35 18.35
N ASP A 223 -14.94 0.79 18.71
CA ASP A 223 -14.23 1.98 19.19
C ASP A 223 -13.05 2.36 18.28
N LEU A 224 -13.28 2.30 16.96
CA LEU A 224 -12.26 2.65 15.97
C LEU A 224 -12.09 4.17 15.91
N PRO A 225 -10.89 4.67 15.57
CA PRO A 225 -10.71 6.09 15.33
C PRO A 225 -11.74 6.59 14.34
N ASN A 226 -12.52 7.58 14.77
CA ASN A 226 -13.57 8.19 13.97
C ASN A 226 -12.85 9.05 12.93
N ASN A 227 -12.46 8.46 11.81
CA ASN A 227 -11.77 9.16 10.75
C ASN A 227 -12.59 10.41 10.40
N GLU A 228 -11.94 11.57 10.29
CA GLU A 228 -12.50 12.69 9.52
C GLU A 228 -12.59 12.18 8.08
N LEU A 229 -13.71 11.51 7.78
CA LEU A 229 -13.98 10.62 6.65
C LEU A 229 -14.11 11.36 5.32
N GLY A 230 -13.19 12.28 4.99
CA GLY A 230 -13.21 12.98 3.70
C GLY A 230 -14.56 13.61 3.35
N LEU A 231 -15.41 13.89 4.34
CA LEU A 231 -16.62 14.66 4.11
C LEU A 231 -16.15 16.07 3.78
N PRO A 232 -16.59 16.66 2.66
CA PRO A 232 -16.25 18.04 2.37
C PRO A 232 -16.62 18.88 3.59
N LYS A 233 -15.67 19.70 4.05
CA LYS A 233 -15.99 20.80 4.96
C LYS A 233 -16.97 21.69 4.19
N ASN A 234 -18.25 21.65 4.56
CA ASN A 234 -19.25 22.60 4.07
C ASN A 234 -18.75 24.03 4.29
#